data_AF-A0A257EBM4-F1
#
_entry.id   AF-A0A257EBM4-F1
#
_cell.length_a   1.000
_cell.length_b   1.000
_cell.length_c   1.000
_cell.angle_alpha   90.00
_cell.angle_beta   90.00
_cell.angle_gamma   90.00
#
_symmetry.space_group_name_H-M   'P 1'
#
loop_
_entity.id
_entity.type
_entity.pdbx_description
1 polymer ?
#
loop_
_entity_poly.entity_id
_entity_poly.type
_entity_poly.pdbx_seq_one_letter_code
_entity_poly.pdbx_strand_id
1 'polypeptide(L)'
;MPKLKPTHISVTDTEDAAITAAAMTDPDALPFTDEQWASVKPRLRMGRPKAELTKERITIRLSRDVVTQFRATGQGWQTRMDSALRQYIAEHPIMP
;
A
#
# COMPACT_ATOMS: atom_id res chain seq x y z
N MET A 1 -5.22 -13.49 -13.67
CA MET A 1 -5.25 -13.42 -12.19
C MET A 1 -4.00 -14.10 -11.64
N PRO A 2 -3.32 -13.53 -10.64
CA PRO A 2 -2.19 -14.20 -9.99
C PRO A 2 -2.62 -15.56 -9.44
N LYS A 3 -1.75 -16.57 -9.52
CA LYS A 3 -2.04 -17.89 -8.92
C LYS A 3 -2.04 -17.78 -7.39
N LEU A 4 -2.98 -18.45 -6.74
CA LEU A 4 -3.03 -18.56 -5.28
C LEU A 4 -1.77 -19.25 -4.77
N LYS A 5 -1.33 -18.88 -3.57
CA LYS A 5 -0.16 -19.51 -2.93
C LYS A 5 -0.51 -20.97 -2.55
N PRO A 6 0.47 -21.89 -2.54
CA PRO A 6 0.23 -23.29 -2.16
C PRO A 6 -0.38 -23.49 -0.77
N THR A 7 -0.21 -22.53 0.15
CA THR A 7 -0.74 -22.57 1.52
C THR A 7 -2.11 -21.92 1.68
N HIS A 8 -2.78 -21.59 0.58
CA HIS A 8 -4.11 -20.98 0.64
C HIS A 8 -5.17 -22.02 1.00
N ILE A 9 -5.99 -21.69 2.02
CA ILE A 9 -7.16 -22.45 2.42
C ILE A 9 -8.39 -21.67 1.93
N SER A 10 -9.24 -22.33 1.14
CA SER A 10 -10.52 -21.78 0.70
C SER A 10 -11.63 -22.23 1.65
N VAL A 11 -12.53 -21.31 1.99
CA VAL A 11 -13.77 -21.62 2.71
C VAL A 11 -14.60 -22.57 1.85
N THR A 12 -15.05 -23.68 2.43
CA THR A 12 -15.97 -24.64 1.78
C THR A 12 -17.40 -24.11 1.80
N ASP A 13 -18.26 -24.59 0.90
CA ASP A 13 -19.66 -24.16 0.84
C ASP A 13 -20.42 -24.37 2.17
N THR A 14 -20.08 -25.46 2.90
CA THR A 14 -20.69 -25.74 4.20
C THR A 14 -20.22 -24.76 5.28
N GLU A 15 -18.95 -24.36 5.25
CA GLU A 15 -18.42 -23.34 6.15
C GLU A 15 -19.00 -21.95 5.84
N ASP A 16 -19.14 -21.60 4.56
CA ASP A 16 -19.72 -20.32 4.13
C ASP A 16 -21.19 -20.19 4.57
N ALA A 17 -21.98 -21.26 4.41
CA ALA A 17 -23.35 -21.32 4.90
C ALA A 17 -23.43 -21.16 6.42
N ALA A 18 -22.52 -21.79 7.17
CA ALA A 18 -22.47 -21.67 8.63
C ALA A 18 -22.10 -20.25 9.07
N ILE A 19 -21.14 -19.61 8.40
CA ILE A 19 -20.75 -18.21 8.66
C ILE A 19 -21.93 -17.27 8.38
N THR A 20 -22.64 -17.49 7.27
CA THR A 20 -23.81 -16.67 6.90
C THR A 20 -24.94 -16.81 7.91
N ALA A 21 -25.26 -18.03 8.35
CA ALA A 21 -26.29 -18.26 9.36
C ALA A 21 -25.95 -17.63 10.72
N ALA A 22 -24.67 -17.69 11.13
CA ALA A 22 -24.20 -17.02 12.33
C ALA A 22 -24.37 -15.50 12.22
N ALA A 23 -23.96 -14.90 11.11
CA ALA A 23 -24.10 -13.45 10.88
C ALA A 23 -25.56 -12.99 10.85
N MET A 24 -26.48 -13.80 10.30
CA MET A 24 -27.92 -13.51 10.28
C MET A 24 -28.56 -13.53 11.69
N THR A 25 -27.95 -14.25 12.64
CA THR A 25 -28.45 -14.37 14.02
C THR A 25 -28.00 -13.19 14.90
N ASP A 26 -26.96 -12.46 14.50
CA ASP A 26 -26.40 -11.31 15.21
C ASP A 26 -26.97 -9.99 14.64
N PRO A 27 -27.86 -9.29 15.35
CA PRO A 27 -28.45 -8.03 14.88
C PRO A 27 -27.44 -6.91 14.64
N ASP A 28 -26.30 -6.92 15.33
CA ASP A 28 -25.26 -5.89 15.22
C ASP A 28 -24.25 -6.19 14.09
N ALA A 29 -24.28 -7.40 13.53
CA ALA A 29 -23.34 -7.88 12.50
C ALA A 29 -24.02 -8.45 11.25
N LEU A 30 -25.25 -8.01 10.95
CA LEU A 30 -25.97 -8.45 9.76
C LEU A 30 -25.19 -8.14 8.46
N PRO A 31 -25.11 -9.10 7.52
CA PRO A 31 -24.51 -8.84 6.22
C PRO A 31 -25.36 -7.85 5.43
N PHE A 32 -24.71 -7.00 4.63
CA PHE A 32 -25.42 -6.08 3.75
C PHE A 32 -26.22 -6.84 2.69
N THR A 33 -27.41 -6.34 2.39
CA THR A 33 -28.13 -6.75 1.17
C THR A 33 -27.40 -6.25 -0.07
N ASP A 34 -27.67 -6.85 -1.23
CA ASP A 34 -27.06 -6.43 -2.50
C ASP A 34 -27.29 -4.95 -2.82
N GLU A 35 -28.49 -4.44 -2.51
CA GLU A 35 -28.86 -3.03 -2.71
C GLU A 35 -28.08 -2.11 -1.77
N GLN A 36 -27.99 -2.48 -0.48
CA GLN A 36 -27.20 -1.75 0.51
C GLN A 36 -25.73 -1.73 0.10
N TRP A 37 -25.18 -2.87 -0.31
CA TRP A 37 -23.81 -2.99 -0.80
C TRP A 37 -23.56 -2.11 -2.03
N ALA A 38 -24.46 -2.13 -3.02
CA ALA A 38 -24.36 -1.31 -4.22
C ALA A 38 -24.34 0.19 -3.90
N SER A 39 -25.04 0.62 -2.84
CA SER A 39 -25.06 2.01 -2.40
C SER A 39 -23.76 2.47 -1.72
N VAL A 40 -23.09 1.59 -0.98
CA VAL A 40 -21.86 1.93 -0.20
C VAL A 40 -20.58 1.68 -0.98
N LYS A 41 -20.55 0.68 -1.86
CA LYS A 41 -19.37 0.29 -2.64
C LYS A 41 -18.68 1.45 -3.38
N PRO A 42 -19.40 2.40 -4.02
CA PRO A 42 -18.77 3.56 -4.68
C PRO A 42 -18.10 4.55 -3.72
N ARG A 43 -18.57 4.60 -2.46
CA ARG A 43 -18.05 5.50 -1.41
C ARG A 43 -16.90 4.89 -0.63
N LEU A 44 -16.75 3.56 -0.68
CA LEU A 44 -15.64 2.83 -0.11
C LEU A 44 -14.35 3.13 -0.91
N ARG A 45 -13.72 4.28 -0.63
CA ARG A 45 -12.36 4.56 -1.10
C ARG A 45 -11.41 3.59 -0.42
N MET A 46 -11.00 2.57 -1.16
CA MET A 46 -9.98 1.61 -0.72
C MET A 46 -8.62 2.33 -0.63
N GLY A 47 -8.11 2.52 0.60
CA GLY A 47 -6.75 2.97 0.87
C GLY A 47 -6.59 4.43 1.30
N ARG A 48 -5.34 4.80 1.62
CA ARG A 48 -4.96 6.18 1.97
C ARG A 48 -5.27 7.13 0.80
N PRO A 49 -5.75 8.35 1.06
CA PRO A 49 -5.89 9.37 0.02
C PRO A 49 -4.60 9.49 -0.81
N LYS A 50 -4.74 9.58 -2.13
CA LYS A 50 -3.60 9.81 -3.02
C LYS A 50 -2.94 11.12 -2.59
N ALA A 51 -1.64 11.09 -2.29
CA ALA A 51 -0.89 12.30 -1.96
C ALA A 51 -0.93 13.27 -3.15
N GLU A 52 -1.20 14.54 -2.90
CA GLU A 52 -1.24 15.60 -3.93
C GLU A 52 0.14 15.82 -4.56
N LEU A 53 1.20 15.71 -3.76
CA LEU A 53 2.58 15.80 -4.19
C LEU A 53 3.28 14.45 -3.99
N THR A 54 3.53 13.74 -5.08
CA THR A 54 4.29 12.49 -5.08
C THR A 54 5.74 12.76 -5.44
N LYS A 55 6.67 12.00 -4.84
CA LYS A 55 8.06 11.96 -5.30
C LYS A 55 8.09 11.53 -6.76
N GLU A 56 8.85 12.24 -7.59
CA GLU A 56 9.07 11.84 -8.97
C GLU A 56 10.01 10.63 -9.04
N ARG A 57 9.61 9.59 -9.75
CA ARG A 57 10.45 8.41 -9.98
C ARG A 57 11.27 8.63 -11.25
N ILE A 58 12.53 8.99 -11.07
CA ILE A 58 13.48 9.15 -12.17
C ILE A 58 14.52 8.01 -12.21
N THR A 59 15.07 7.75 -13.39
CA THR A 59 16.21 6.85 -13.58
C THR A 59 17.47 7.68 -13.74
N ILE A 60 18.35 7.65 -12.74
CA ILE A 60 19.65 8.34 -12.76
C ILE A 60 20.79 7.35 -12.52
N ARG A 61 21.97 7.65 -13.07
CA ARG A 61 23.20 6.92 -12.77
C ARG A 61 23.94 7.65 -11.65
N LEU A 62 24.27 6.94 -10.58
CA LEU A 62 25.06 7.43 -9.45
C LEU A 62 26.36 6.63 -9.35
N SER A 63 27.39 7.24 -8.79
CA SER A 63 28.67 6.57 -8.51
C SER A 63 28.46 5.34 -7.61
N ARG A 64 29.22 4.27 -7.88
CA ARG A 64 29.03 2.97 -7.22
C ARG A 64 29.25 3.04 -5.72
N ASP A 65 30.26 3.78 -5.29
CA ASP A 65 30.62 4.03 -3.90
C ASP A 65 29.48 4.72 -3.13
N VAL A 66 28.88 5.76 -3.70
CA VAL A 66 27.74 6.49 -3.12
C VAL A 66 26.57 5.53 -2.88
N VAL A 67 26.18 4.77 -3.91
CA VAL A 67 25.06 3.81 -3.80
C VAL A 67 25.38 2.71 -2.78
N THR A 68 26.63 2.26 -2.71
CA THR A 68 27.07 1.23 -1.77
C THR A 68 26.96 1.71 -0.32
N GLN A 69 27.43 2.93 -0.03
CA GLN A 69 27.35 3.52 1.31
C GLN A 69 25.90 3.68 1.76
N PHE A 70 25.02 4.24 0.91
CA PHE A 70 23.62 4.36 1.29
C PHE A 70 22.96 2.99 1.47
N ARG A 71 23.17 2.01 0.57
CA ARG A 71 22.61 0.66 0.74
C ARG A 71 23.04 -0.03 2.04
N ALA A 72 24.28 0.19 2.48
CA ALA A 72 24.79 -0.35 3.75
C ALA A 72 24.01 0.17 4.98
N THR A 73 23.34 1.32 4.88
CA THR A 73 22.47 1.84 5.94
C THR A 73 21.17 1.04 6.13
N GLY A 74 20.89 0.06 5.26
CA GLY A 74 19.75 -0.85 5.39
C GLY A 74 18.41 -0.25 4.96
N GLN A 75 17.33 -0.68 5.62
CA GLN A 75 15.98 -0.28 5.25
C GLN A 75 15.83 1.25 5.28
N GLY A 76 15.20 1.81 4.24
CA GLY A 76 15.02 3.26 4.09
C GLY A 76 16.21 4.00 3.48
N TRP A 77 17.24 3.32 2.94
CA TRP A 77 18.41 3.98 2.37
C TRP A 77 18.09 5.00 1.27
N GLN A 78 17.06 4.74 0.45
CA GLN A 78 16.60 5.69 -0.57
C GLN A 78 16.02 6.98 0.03
N THR A 79 15.36 6.87 1.19
CA THR A 79 14.82 8.04 1.91
C THR A 79 15.94 8.86 2.53
N ARG A 80 16.99 8.20 3.05
CA ARG A 80 18.21 8.88 3.50
C ARG A 80 18.95 9.57 2.36
N MET A 81 19.04 8.93 1.20
CA MET A 81 19.63 9.51 0.00
C MET A 81 18.86 10.75 -0.48
N ASP A 82 17.53 10.70 -0.54
CA ASP A 82 16.67 11.87 -0.85
C ASP A 82 16.88 13.00 0.17
N SER A 83 17.01 12.67 1.46
CA SER A 83 17.27 13.67 2.51
C SER A 83 18.64 14.36 2.32
N ALA A 84 19.68 13.58 1.98
CA ALA A 84 21.01 14.11 1.70
C ALA A 84 21.02 15.05 0.47
N LEU A 85 20.29 14.68 -0.58
CA LEU A 85 20.17 15.54 -1.78
C LEU A 85 19.44 16.86 -1.46
N ARG A 86 18.39 16.81 -0.62
CA ARG A 86 17.70 18.03 -0.15
C ARG A 86 18.60 18.92 0.68
N GLN A 87 19.36 18.32 1.60
CA GLN A 87 20.34 19.04 2.40
C GLN A 87 21.39 19.72 1.51
N TYR A 88 21.93 18.99 0.53
CA TYR A 88 22.90 19.53 -0.42
C TYR A 88 22.35 20.76 -1.15
N ILE A 89 21.10 20.72 -1.64
CA ILE A 89 20.45 21.87 -2.31
C ILE A 89 20.26 23.06 -1.36
N ALA A 90 19.91 22.81 -0.09
CA ALA A 90 19.74 23.86 0.90
C ALA A 90 21.06 24.55 1.25
N GLU A 91 22.16 23.79 1.33
CA GLU A 91 23.51 24.29 1.61
C GLU A 91 24.19 24.90 0.38
N HIS A 92 23.86 24.40 -0.80
CA HIS A 92 24.42 24.83 -2.10
C HIS A 92 23.27 25.20 -3.03
N PRO A 93 22.73 26.42 -2.91
CA PRO A 93 21.66 26.89 -3.78
C PRO A 93 22.09 26.77 -5.25
N ILE A 94 21.43 25.86 -5.97
CA ILE A 94 21.66 25.69 -7.41
C ILE A 94 20.93 26.86 -8.07
N MET A 95 21.68 27.89 -8.44
CA MET A 95 21.13 28.96 -9.28
C MET A 95 20.94 28.43 -10.71
N PRO A 96 19.84 28.83 -11.38
CA PRO A 96 19.58 28.45 -12.76
C PRO A 96 20.58 29.06 -13.75
#